data_AF-A0AAW2QVH1-F1
#
_entry.id   AF-A0AAW2QVH1-F1
#
_cell.length_a   1.000
_cell.length_b   1.000
_cell.length_c   1.000
_cell.angle_alpha   90.00
_cell.angle_beta   90.00
_cell.angle_gamma   90.00
#
_symmetry.space_group_name_H-M   'P 1'
#
loop_
_entity.id
_entity.type
_entity.pdbx_description
1 polymer ?
#
loop_
_entity_poly.entity_id
_entity_poly.type
_entity_poly.pdbx_seq_one_letter_code
_entity_poly.pdbx_strand_id
1 'polypeptide(L)'
;MECAMWGMLQVEVIPTQEEFEEIRSTFAEDPFVCSKKPGISCDDPADIEYNDSRIWVIDKPNLPKTPAGFRRKLVMRKDFSKMDCYYDSPNGKRLRSLAEAARFLDKYPEYKEDVLVSDFSFTLPKIMEDTIHPDVAKKA
;
A
#
# COMPACT_ATOMS: atom_id res chain seq x y z
N MET A 1 0.45 9.89 2.61
CA MET A 1 1.35 8.78 2.25
C MET A 1 1.35 8.77 0.75
N GLU A 2 2.45 9.17 0.12
CA GLU A 2 2.58 9.14 -1.34
C GLU A 2 2.79 7.69 -1.75
N CYS A 3 2.07 7.21 -2.76
CA CYS A 3 2.22 5.86 -3.28
C CYS A 3 3.12 5.91 -4.52
N ALA A 4 4.15 5.07 -4.54
CA ALA A 4 5.09 4.99 -5.65
C ALA A 4 5.21 3.55 -6.10
N MET A 5 5.43 3.35 -7.39
CA MET A 5 5.55 2.02 -7.99
C MET A 5 6.93 1.79 -8.57
N TRP A 6 7.49 0.61 -8.31
CA TRP A 6 8.74 0.17 -8.90
C TRP A 6 8.48 -0.52 -10.24
N GLY A 7 8.72 0.19 -11.35
CA GLY A 7 8.61 -0.36 -12.69
C GLY A 7 9.99 -0.63 -13.29
N MET A 8 10.52 -1.85 -13.08
CA MET A 8 11.78 -2.47 -13.58
C MET A 8 13.11 -1.66 -13.62
N LEU A 9 13.12 -0.33 -13.67
CA LEU A 9 14.27 0.59 -13.55
C LEU A 9 13.86 2.05 -13.20
N GLN A 10 12.56 2.37 -13.11
CA GLN A 10 12.06 3.73 -12.83
C GLN A 10 10.97 3.72 -11.75
N VAL A 11 10.93 4.77 -10.92
CA VAL A 11 9.91 4.94 -9.87
C VAL A 11 8.96 6.04 -10.27
N GLU A 12 7.69 5.68 -10.38
CA GLU A 12 6.61 6.59 -10.74
C GLU A 12 5.73 6.89 -9.53
N VAL A 13 5.36 8.17 -9.36
CA VAL A 13 4.36 8.58 -8.36
C VAL A 13 2.98 8.37 -8.96
N ILE A 14 2.18 7.55 -8.28
CA ILE A 14 0.81 7.29 -8.68
C ILE A 14 -0.09 8.34 -8.02
N PRO A 15 -0.87 9.11 -8.79
CA PRO A 15 -1.58 10.29 -8.28
C PRO A 15 -2.72 9.95 -7.32
N THR A 16 -3.31 8.76 -7.42
CA THR A 16 -4.45 8.33 -6.61
C THR A 16 -4.20 6.99 -5.94
N GLN A 17 -4.85 6.77 -4.79
CA GLN A 17 -4.74 5.50 -4.07
C GLN A 17 -5.43 4.39 -4.87
N GLU A 18 -6.55 4.69 -5.52
CA GLU A 18 -7.34 3.76 -6.30
C GLU A 18 -6.56 3.20 -7.50
N GLU A 19 -5.85 4.06 -8.22
CA GLU A 19 -4.97 3.65 -9.32
C GLU A 19 -3.80 2.79 -8.82
N PHE A 20 -3.20 3.16 -7.68
CA PHE A 20 -2.14 2.35 -7.09
C PHE A 20 -2.65 0.96 -6.69
N GLU A 21 -3.85 0.87 -6.11
CA GLU A 21 -4.46 -0.40 -5.73
C GLU A 21 -4.84 -1.25 -6.94
N GLU A 22 -5.32 -0.64 -8.03
CA GLU A 22 -5.58 -1.31 -9.31
C GLU A 22 -4.31 -2.01 -9.81
N ILE A 23 -3.26 -1.24 -10.04
CA ILE A 23 -2.03 -1.76 -10.61
C ILE A 23 -1.38 -2.79 -9.69
N ARG A 24 -1.40 -2.57 -8.37
CA ARG A 24 -0.90 -3.56 -7.39
C ARG A 24 -1.69 -4.87 -7.44
N SER A 25 -3.01 -4.80 -7.63
CA SER A 25 -3.88 -5.98 -7.59
C SER A 25 -3.67 -6.92 -8.79
N THR A 26 -3.23 -6.39 -9.92
CA THR A 26 -3.00 -7.13 -11.17
C THR A 26 -1.52 -7.32 -11.50
N PHE A 27 -0.60 -6.87 -10.63
CA PHE A 27 0.82 -6.74 -10.94
C PHE A 27 1.50 -7.98 -11.53
N ALA A 28 1.14 -9.20 -11.10
CA ALA A 28 1.76 -10.40 -11.65
C ALA A 28 1.29 -10.74 -13.07
N GLU A 29 0.06 -10.36 -13.42
CA GLU A 29 -0.53 -10.59 -14.74
C GLU A 29 -0.19 -9.43 -15.69
N ASP A 30 -0.25 -8.21 -15.17
CA ASP A 30 -0.03 -6.97 -15.91
C ASP A 30 1.00 -6.07 -15.19
N PRO A 31 2.30 -6.42 -15.23
CA PRO A 31 3.34 -5.66 -14.54
C PRO A 31 3.37 -4.20 -14.97
N PHE A 32 3.57 -3.29 -14.02
CA PHE A 32 3.74 -1.89 -14.34
C PHE A 32 5.13 -1.63 -14.93
N VAL A 33 5.14 -1.04 -16.12
CA VAL A 33 6.35 -0.66 -16.85
C VAL A 33 6.19 0.77 -17.36
N CYS A 34 7.28 1.52 -17.43
CA CYS A 34 7.33 2.91 -17.89
C CYS A 34 6.53 3.16 -19.18
N SER A 35 6.60 2.25 -20.16
CA SER A 35 5.88 2.36 -21.44
C SER A 35 4.35 2.37 -21.34
N LYS A 36 3.78 1.98 -20.19
CA LYS A 36 2.33 2.02 -19.97
C LYS A 36 1.81 3.41 -19.59
N LYS A 37 2.69 4.34 -19.18
CA LYS A 37 2.29 5.69 -18.80
C LYS A 37 2.23 6.56 -20.06
N PRO A 38 1.05 7.11 -20.42
CA PRO A 38 0.94 7.94 -21.60
C PRO A 38 1.83 9.19 -21.49
N GLY A 39 2.66 9.43 -22.50
CA GLY A 39 3.49 10.62 -22.58
C GLY A 39 4.80 10.57 -21.79
N ILE A 40 5.20 9.40 -21.30
CA ILE A 40 6.51 9.19 -20.64
C ILE A 40 7.29 8.08 -21.35
N SER A 41 8.58 8.32 -21.56
CA SER A 41 9.56 7.37 -22.02
C SER A 41 10.24 6.68 -20.84
N CYS A 42 10.72 5.46 -21.05
CA CYS A 42 11.59 4.77 -20.10
C CYS A 42 12.98 5.41 -19.95
N ASP A 43 13.32 6.33 -20.85
CA ASP A 43 14.53 7.15 -20.77
C ASP A 43 14.31 8.46 -19.98
N ASP A 44 13.06 8.77 -19.62
CA ASP A 44 12.76 9.95 -18.81
C ASP A 44 13.23 9.73 -17.36
N PRO A 45 13.63 10.80 -16.65
CA PRO A 45 13.98 10.70 -15.24
C PRO A 45 12.82 10.16 -14.40
N ALA A 46 13.13 9.34 -13.40
CA ALA A 46 12.15 8.91 -12.41
C ALA A 46 11.54 10.10 -11.67
N ASP A 47 10.25 10.01 -11.33
CA ASP A 47 9.60 11.01 -10.47
C ASP A 47 10.30 11.14 -9.10
N ILE A 48 10.82 10.01 -8.59
CA ILE A 48 11.58 9.93 -7.34
C ILE A 48 12.76 8.98 -7.52
N GLU A 49 13.95 9.39 -7.13
CA GLU A 49 15.13 8.52 -7.13
C GLU A 49 15.16 7.58 -5.91
N TYR A 50 15.47 6.31 -6.14
CA TYR A 50 15.72 5.36 -5.06
C TYR A 50 17.02 5.71 -4.32
N ASN A 51 16.86 6.29 -3.13
CA ASN A 51 17.95 6.68 -2.23
C ASN A 51 17.47 6.67 -0.76
N ASP A 52 18.36 7.00 0.17
CA ASP A 52 18.12 7.02 1.61
C ASP A 52 17.47 8.32 2.12
N SER A 53 17.07 9.24 1.23
CA SER A 53 16.35 10.46 1.63
C SER A 53 14.96 10.18 2.20
N ARG A 54 14.44 8.97 1.96
CA ARG A 54 13.12 8.48 2.37
C ARG A 54 13.23 6.98 2.68
N ILE A 55 12.31 6.47 3.49
CA ILE A 55 12.20 5.02 3.73
C ILE A 55 11.34 4.40 2.65
N TRP A 56 11.89 3.40 1.98
CA TRP A 56 11.21 2.68 0.92
C TRP A 56 10.52 1.44 1.45
N VAL A 57 9.32 1.17 0.94
CA VAL A 57 8.55 -0.02 1.24
C VAL A 57 7.97 -0.61 -0.03
N ILE A 58 7.93 -1.93 -0.14
CA ILE A 58 7.46 -2.65 -1.34
C ILE A 58 6.31 -3.58 -0.95
N ASP A 59 5.12 -3.30 -1.47
CA ASP A 59 3.95 -4.16 -1.29
C ASP A 59 4.16 -5.52 -1.98
N LYS A 60 3.56 -6.59 -1.43
CA LYS A 60 3.51 -7.89 -2.10
C LYS A 60 2.67 -7.76 -3.39
N PRO A 61 3.05 -8.40 -4.51
CA PRO A 61 2.22 -8.40 -5.70
C PRO A 61 0.85 -9.04 -5.45
N ASN A 62 -0.14 -8.61 -6.23
CA ASN A 62 -1.53 -9.11 -6.22
C ASN A 62 -2.23 -8.96 -4.86
N LEU A 63 -1.92 -7.88 -4.14
CA LEU A 63 -2.70 -7.53 -2.97
C LEU A 63 -4.08 -7.04 -3.40
N PRO A 64 -5.18 -7.54 -2.79
CA PRO A 64 -6.52 -7.17 -3.18
C PRO A 64 -6.73 -5.66 -3.02
N LYS A 65 -7.66 -5.13 -3.82
CA LYS A 65 -8.16 -3.77 -3.64
C LYS A 65 -8.84 -3.65 -2.28
N THR A 66 -8.80 -2.46 -1.71
CA THR A 66 -9.55 -2.16 -0.51
C THR A 66 -11.05 -2.31 -0.80
N PRO A 67 -11.82 -2.97 0.09
CA PRO A 67 -13.27 -3.10 -0.09
C PRO A 67 -13.96 -1.74 -0.13
N ALA A 68 -15.03 -1.61 -0.91
CA ALA A 68 -15.74 -0.34 -1.09
C ALA A 68 -16.19 0.26 0.26
N GLY A 69 -15.96 1.57 0.43
CA GLY A 69 -16.28 2.29 1.67
C GLY A 69 -15.27 2.09 2.81
N PHE A 70 -14.34 1.15 2.69
CA PHE A 70 -13.21 1.00 3.61
C PHE A 70 -11.99 1.74 3.07
N ARG A 71 -11.03 2.02 3.96
CA ARG A 71 -9.74 2.59 3.58
C ARG A 71 -8.60 1.89 4.29
N ARG A 72 -7.75 1.19 3.53
CA ARG A 72 -6.50 0.61 4.05
C ARG A 72 -5.52 1.73 4.39
N LYS A 73 -4.90 1.65 5.57
CA LYS A 73 -3.89 2.57 6.08
C LYS A 73 -2.69 1.80 6.58
N LEU A 74 -1.51 2.19 6.11
CA LEU A 74 -0.24 1.72 6.63
C LEU A 74 0.38 2.82 7.50
N VAL A 75 0.88 2.43 8.67
CA VAL A 75 1.56 3.35 9.60
C VAL A 75 2.91 2.77 9.95
N MET A 76 3.98 3.50 9.64
CA MET A 76 5.34 3.14 10.03
C MET A 76 5.50 3.33 11.55
N ARG A 77 6.11 2.35 12.22
CA ARG A 77 6.46 2.51 13.64
C ARG A 77 7.62 3.48 13.81
N LYS A 78 7.71 4.09 14.99
CA LYS A 78 8.76 5.07 15.32
C LYS A 78 10.18 4.51 15.19
N ASP A 79 10.34 3.23 15.42
CA ASP A 79 11.61 2.52 15.35
C ASP A 79 11.94 1.97 13.95
N PHE A 80 11.06 2.21 12.96
CA PHE A 80 11.20 1.74 11.57
C PHE A 80 11.33 0.22 11.41
N SER A 81 11.06 -0.55 12.46
CA SER A 81 11.21 -2.01 12.47
C SER A 81 10.11 -2.71 11.67
N LYS A 82 8.92 -2.11 11.63
CA LYS A 82 7.75 -2.64 10.93
C LYS A 82 6.72 -1.54 10.69
N MET A 83 5.76 -1.88 9.83
CA MET A 83 4.53 -1.13 9.69
C MET A 83 3.39 -1.84 10.42
N ASP A 84 2.35 -1.10 10.78
CA ASP A 84 1.06 -1.64 11.18
C ASP A 84 0.03 -1.32 10.09
N CYS A 85 -0.83 -2.29 9.78
CA CYS A 85 -1.91 -2.16 8.80
C CYS A 85 -3.26 -2.03 9.49
N TYR A 86 -4.04 -1.05 9.05
CA TYR A 86 -5.36 -0.75 9.57
C TYR A 86 -6.36 -0.58 8.42
N TYR A 87 -7.63 -0.84 8.69
CA TYR A 87 -8.73 -0.39 7.85
C TYR A 87 -9.59 0.58 8.64
N ASP A 88 -9.81 1.78 8.11
CA ASP A 88 -10.91 2.61 8.59
C ASP A 88 -12.19 2.14 7.88
N SER A 89 -13.21 1.81 8.66
CA SER A 89 -14.53 1.40 8.15
C SER A 89 -15.44 2.60 7.87
N PRO A 90 -16.54 2.43 7.10
CA PRO A 90 -17.49 3.51 6.79
C PRO A 90 -18.06 4.21 8.03
N ASN A 91 -18.22 3.49 9.15
CA ASN A 91 -18.73 4.05 10.40
C ASN A 91 -17.64 4.65 11.32
N GLY A 92 -16.41 4.78 10.82
CA GLY A 92 -15.28 5.36 11.53
C GLY A 92 -14.54 4.40 12.48
N LYS A 93 -14.98 3.15 12.63
CA LYS A 93 -14.24 2.15 13.43
C LYS A 93 -12.97 1.72 12.70
N ARG A 94 -11.87 1.65 13.44
CA ARG A 94 -10.59 1.10 12.95
C ARG A 94 -10.50 -0.39 13.20
N LEU A 95 -10.18 -1.15 12.15
CA LEU A 95 -9.95 -2.59 12.17
C LEU A 95 -8.46 -2.86 12.05
N ARG A 96 -7.94 -3.77 12.88
CA ARG A 96 -6.50 -4.07 12.99
C ARG A 96 -6.13 -5.51 12.59
N SER A 97 -7.12 -6.34 12.29
CA SER A 97 -6.90 -7.74 11.88
C SER A 97 -8.10 -8.29 11.11
N LEU A 98 -7.90 -9.42 10.43
CA LEU A 98 -8.98 -10.19 9.80
C LEU A 98 -10.07 -10.59 10.79
N ALA A 99 -9.68 -10.98 12.02
CA ALA A 99 -10.64 -11.33 13.06
C ALA A 99 -11.50 -10.13 13.49
N GLU A 100 -10.94 -8.92 13.49
CA GLU A 100 -11.73 -7.70 13.71
C GLU A 100 -12.63 -7.36 12.53
N ALA A 101 -12.19 -7.59 11.30
CA ALA A 101 -13.01 -7.40 10.10
C ALA A 101 -14.20 -8.37 10.07
N ALA A 102 -13.98 -9.66 10.39
CA ALA A 102 -15.05 -10.64 10.52
C ALA A 102 -16.08 -10.22 11.58
N ARG A 103 -15.62 -9.88 12.79
CA ARG A 103 -16.51 -9.37 13.86
C ARG A 103 -17.23 -8.08 13.49
N PHE A 104 -16.61 -7.23 12.67
CA PHE A 104 -17.23 -6.01 12.18
C PHE A 104 -18.40 -6.34 11.24
N LEU A 105 -18.15 -7.17 10.23
CA LEU A 105 -19.17 -7.58 9.28
C LEU A 105 -20.31 -8.34 9.97
N ASP A 106 -20.02 -9.21 10.94
CA ASP A 106 -21.04 -9.90 11.75
C ASP A 106 -21.94 -8.94 12.52
N LYS A 107 -21.38 -7.84 13.02
CA LYS A 107 -22.11 -6.82 13.78
C LYS A 107 -22.91 -5.86 12.89
N TYR A 108 -22.45 -5.64 11.66
CA TYR A 108 -23.05 -4.73 10.69
C TYR A 108 -23.33 -5.48 9.38
N PRO A 109 -24.38 -6.33 9.35
CA PRO A 109 -24.68 -7.20 8.20
C PRO A 109 -24.96 -6.43 6.90
N GLU A 110 -25.34 -5.16 6.97
CA GLU A 110 -25.55 -4.29 5.82
C GLU A 110 -24.30 -4.17 4.92
N TYR A 111 -23.11 -4.38 5.45
CA TYR A 111 -21.87 -4.39 4.65
C TYR A 111 -21.54 -5.77 4.07
N LYS A 112 -22.18 -6.85 4.52
CA LYS A 112 -21.90 -8.22 4.06
C LYS A 112 -22.41 -8.49 2.65
N GLU A 113 -23.35 -7.69 2.15
CA GLU A 113 -23.89 -7.86 0.80
C GLU A 113 -22.81 -7.61 -0.25
N ASP A 114 -21.94 -6.63 -0.01
CA ASP A 114 -20.92 -6.19 -0.97
C ASP A 114 -19.48 -6.50 -0.55
N VAL A 115 -19.24 -6.85 0.72
CA VAL A 115 -17.88 -7.03 1.28
C VAL A 115 -17.72 -8.36 1.98
N LEU A 116 -16.70 -9.12 1.55
CA LEU A 116 -16.29 -10.38 2.16
C LEU A 116 -15.07 -10.17 3.08
N VAL A 117 -14.90 -11.08 4.06
CA VAL A 117 -13.71 -11.06 4.92
C VAL A 117 -12.42 -11.27 4.11
N SER A 118 -12.49 -12.04 3.01
CA SER A 118 -11.38 -12.29 2.09
C SER A 118 -10.88 -11.06 1.34
N ASP A 119 -11.69 -10.00 1.26
CA ASP A 119 -11.33 -8.78 0.54
C ASP A 119 -10.39 -7.90 1.38
N PHE A 120 -10.23 -8.20 2.67
CA PHE A 120 -9.28 -7.54 3.54
C PHE A 120 -7.90 -8.22 3.48
N SER A 121 -6.85 -7.41 3.36
CA SER A 121 -5.47 -7.88 3.48
C SER A 121 -4.67 -7.04 4.46
N PHE A 122 -4.23 -7.69 5.53
CA PHE A 122 -3.33 -7.10 6.53
C PHE A 122 -1.85 -7.42 6.24
N THR A 123 -1.55 -7.88 5.03
CA THR A 123 -0.18 -8.08 4.57
C THR A 123 0.56 -6.75 4.63
N LEU A 124 1.77 -6.77 5.16
CA LEU A 124 2.63 -5.59 5.28
C LEU A 124 3.60 -5.53 4.10
N PRO A 125 3.92 -4.34 3.59
CA PRO A 125 5.00 -4.20 2.62
C PRO A 125 6.34 -4.54 3.29
N LYS A 126 7.30 -4.99 2.48
CA LYS A 126 8.69 -5.16 2.90
C LYS A 126 9.35 -3.80 3.04
N ILE A 127 9.98 -3.53 4.18
CA ILE A 127 10.79 -2.32 4.39
C ILE A 127 12.17 -2.55 3.77
N MET A 128 12.66 -1.56 3.05
CA MET A 128 14.00 -1.56 2.46
C MET A 128 14.99 -1.01 3.50
N GLU A 129 15.62 -1.92 4.24
CA GLU A 129 16.47 -1.58 5.40
C GLU A 129 17.68 -0.69 5.04
N ASP A 130 18.18 -0.80 3.81
CA ASP A 130 19.24 0.03 3.24
C ASP A 130 18.86 1.50 3.07
N THR A 131 17.56 1.82 3.19
CA THR A 131 17.03 3.19 3.09
C THR A 131 16.71 3.79 4.46
N ILE A 132 16.96 3.07 5.55
CA ILE A 132 16.75 3.56 6.93
C ILE A 132 18.03 4.26 7.39
N HIS A 133 18.05 5.60 7.37
CA HIS A 133 19.22 6.35 7.82
C HIS A 133 19.45 6.21 9.35
N PRO A 134 20.69 5.99 9.83
CA PRO A 134 21.00 5.78 11.26
C PRO A 134 20.53 6.91 12.18
N ASP A 135 20.51 8.15 11.70
CA ASP A 135 20.11 9.32 12.49
C ASP A 135 18.59 9.42 12.71
N VAL A 136 17.78 8.73 11.88
CA VAL A 136 16.33 8.65 12.06
C VAL A 136 16.00 7.61 13.15
N ALA A 137 16.79 6.53 13.25
CA ALA A 137 16.66 5.52 14.30
C ALA A 137 17.06 6.03 15.71
N LYS A 138 17.91 7.06 15.80
CA LYS A 138 18.41 7.63 17.08
C LYS A 138 17.48 8.66 17.73
N LYS A 139 16.36 9.02 17.10
CA LYS A 139 15.36 9.96 17.66
C LYS A 139 14.10 9.26 18.21
N ALA A 140 14.13 7.93 18.36
CA ALA A 140 13.04 7.13 18.92
C ALA A 140 13.08 7.10 20.46
#